data_AF-A0A7S0D389-F1
#
_entry.id   AF-A0A7S0D389-F1
#
_cell.length_a   1.000
_cell.length_b   1.000
_cell.length_c   1.000
_cell.angle_alpha   90.00
_cell.angle_beta   90.00
_cell.angle_gamma   90.00
#
_symmetry.space_group_name_H-M   'P 1'
#
loop_
_entity.id
_entity.type
_entity.pdbx_description
1 polymer ?
#
loop_
_entity_poly.entity_id
_entity_poly.type
_entity_poly.pdbx_seq_one_letter_code
_entity_poly.pdbx_strand_id
1 'polypeptide(L)'
;ATDGMPSDMKVTDNIHKPERDARLYRRVTFPNGLEALLISDPSLAGMQTPTEDEGDDEEEQEAEDEEEEEDEEADGDDDDDDENGAEDSPGAGMKLAACAVDFNVGFFADQASGFEGISHFLEHMVFMGSEKYPGENHFSDWLSQHWGSENACTDSEQTTYYFECHPKHLAEGLDIFSGYFLSP
;
A
#
# COMPACT_ATOMS: atom_id res chain seq x y z
N ALA A 1 -21.21 -16.14 -8.07
CA ALA A 1 -20.06 -15.85 -7.19
C ALA A 1 -20.58 -15.13 -5.95
N THR A 2 -21.09 -15.89 -4.98
CA THR A 2 -21.58 -15.40 -3.68
C THR A 2 -21.23 -16.40 -2.56
N ASP A 3 -20.34 -17.36 -2.85
CA ASP A 3 -19.99 -18.40 -1.90
C ASP A 3 -18.86 -17.84 -1.01
N GLY A 4 -19.15 -17.63 0.28
CA GLY A 4 -18.20 -17.14 1.28
C GLY A 4 -18.42 -15.73 1.84
N MET A 5 -19.40 -14.96 1.36
CA MET A 5 -19.67 -13.62 1.90
C MET A 5 -20.51 -13.70 3.19
N PRO A 6 -20.14 -13.02 4.29
CA PRO A 6 -20.96 -12.99 5.49
C PRO A 6 -22.35 -12.42 5.20
N SER A 7 -23.39 -13.07 5.73
CA SER A 7 -24.81 -12.80 5.43
C SER A 7 -25.27 -11.36 5.67
N ASP A 8 -24.50 -10.61 6.46
CA ASP A 8 -24.88 -9.30 6.99
C ASP A 8 -24.16 -8.14 6.26
N MET A 9 -23.37 -8.46 5.24
CA MET A 9 -22.67 -7.48 4.40
C MET A 9 -23.65 -6.78 3.46
N LYS A 10 -23.55 -5.44 3.37
CA LYS A 10 -24.34 -4.65 2.41
C LYS A 10 -23.53 -4.37 1.16
N VAL A 11 -24.09 -4.70 0.00
CA VAL A 11 -23.45 -4.50 -1.30
C VAL A 11 -24.21 -3.46 -2.12
N THR A 12 -23.50 -2.54 -2.75
CA THR A 12 -24.05 -1.53 -3.67
C THR A 12 -23.26 -1.53 -4.97
N ASP A 13 -23.91 -1.93 -6.08
CA ASP A 13 -23.31 -1.96 -7.42
C ASP A 13 -23.62 -0.69 -8.25
N ASN A 14 -24.60 0.12 -7.83
CA ASN A 14 -25.04 1.32 -8.56
C ASN A 14 -24.18 2.55 -8.24
N ILE A 15 -22.89 2.47 -8.57
CA ILE A 15 -21.94 3.57 -8.38
C ILE A 15 -21.92 4.44 -9.63
N HIS A 16 -22.08 5.75 -9.45
CA HIS A 16 -21.99 6.71 -10.55
C HIS A 16 -20.55 6.79 -11.05
N LYS A 17 -20.36 6.65 -12.37
CA LYS A 17 -19.05 6.76 -13.02
C LYS A 17 -19.16 7.44 -14.39
N PRO A 18 -18.07 8.03 -14.91
CA PRO A 18 -18.04 8.57 -16.27
C PRO A 18 -18.32 7.49 -17.33
N GLU A 19 -18.96 7.86 -18.44
CA GLU A 19 -19.30 6.93 -19.53
C GLU A 19 -18.06 6.24 -20.16
N ARG A 20 -16.91 6.91 -20.12
CA ARG A 20 -15.65 6.40 -20.67
C ARG A 20 -14.90 5.46 -19.72
N ASP A 21 -15.37 5.33 -18.48
CA ASP A 21 -14.71 4.51 -17.47
C ASP A 21 -15.11 3.04 -17.63
N ALA A 22 -14.17 2.22 -18.11
CA ALA A 22 -14.36 0.79 -18.31
C ALA A 22 -14.28 -0.04 -17.01
N ARG A 23 -13.82 0.55 -15.90
CA ARG A 23 -13.65 -0.15 -14.61
C ARG A 23 -15.00 -0.52 -14.00
N LEU A 24 -15.03 -1.63 -13.27
CA LEU A 24 -16.19 -2.07 -12.51
C LEU A 24 -16.01 -1.67 -11.05
N TYR A 25 -17.09 -1.18 -10.45
CA TYR A 25 -17.09 -0.67 -9.08
C TYR A 25 -18.12 -1.40 -8.25
N ARG A 26 -17.76 -1.71 -7.00
CA ARG A 26 -18.68 -2.26 -6.01
C ARG A 26 -18.34 -1.68 -4.65
N ARG A 27 -19.32 -1.06 -4.00
CA ARG A 27 -19.18 -0.64 -2.60
C ARG A 27 -19.71 -1.74 -1.70
N VAL A 28 -18.99 -1.96 -0.62
CA VAL A 28 -19.27 -3.00 0.35
C VAL A 28 -19.18 -2.42 1.75
N THR A 29 -20.20 -2.62 2.57
CA THR A 29 -20.19 -2.25 3.99
C THR A 29 -20.19 -3.52 4.82
N PHE A 30 -19.17 -3.69 5.65
CA PHE A 30 -18.98 -4.83 6.53
C PHE A 30 -19.76 -4.66 7.85
N PRO A 31 -20.04 -5.76 8.60
CA PRO A 31 -20.76 -5.68 9.87
C PRO A 31 -20.05 -4.86 10.96
N ASN A 32 -18.72 -4.74 10.90
CA ASN A 32 -17.92 -3.92 11.82
C ASN A 32 -17.95 -2.41 11.46
N GLY A 33 -18.68 -2.01 10.42
CA GLY A 33 -18.79 -0.62 9.97
C GLY A 33 -17.74 -0.21 8.94
N LEU A 34 -16.75 -1.05 8.62
CA LEU A 34 -15.78 -0.77 7.56
C LEU A 34 -16.52 -0.66 6.21
N GLU A 35 -16.15 0.34 5.42
CA GLU A 35 -16.61 0.49 4.04
C GLU A 35 -15.44 0.26 3.08
N ALA A 36 -15.65 -0.54 2.05
CA ALA A 36 -14.68 -0.78 0.99
C ALA A 36 -15.28 -0.45 -0.38
N LEU A 37 -14.46 0.18 -1.22
CA LEU A 37 -14.74 0.36 -2.64
C LEU A 37 -13.85 -0.58 -3.44
N LEU A 38 -14.45 -1.62 -4.02
CA LEU A 38 -13.76 -2.56 -4.88
C LEU A 38 -13.75 -2.01 -6.31
N ILE A 39 -12.55 -1.94 -6.91
CA ILE A 39 -12.34 -1.47 -8.28
C ILE A 39 -11.70 -2.60 -9.07
N SER A 40 -12.40 -3.10 -10.10
CA SER A 40 -11.85 -4.07 -11.03
C SER A 40 -11.57 -3.38 -12.36
N ASP A 41 -10.29 -3.31 -12.74
CA ASP A 41 -9.86 -2.86 -14.06
C ASP A 41 -9.58 -4.10 -14.95
N PRO A 42 -10.42 -4.38 -15.96
CA PRO A 42 -10.22 -5.51 -16.87
C PRO A 42 -8.89 -5.49 -17.62
N SER A 43 -8.25 -4.33 -17.77
CA SER A 43 -6.95 -4.22 -18.45
C SER A 43 -5.79 -4.76 -17.61
N LEU A 44 -5.97 -4.98 -16.31
CA LEU A 44 -5.00 -5.68 -15.45
C LEU A 44 -4.98 -7.19 -15.70
N ALA A 45 -6.08 -7.77 -16.22
CA ALA A 45 -6.23 -9.23 -16.37
C ALA A 45 -5.38 -9.84 -17.50
N GLY A 46 -4.73 -9.01 -18.33
CA GLY A 46 -3.88 -9.44 -19.44
C GLY A 46 -2.40 -9.63 -19.10
N MET A 47 -1.96 -9.24 -17.89
CA MET A 47 -0.58 -9.42 -17.43
C MET A 47 -0.35 -10.86 -16.92
N GLN A 48 -0.39 -11.83 -17.83
CA GLN A 48 0.25 -13.14 -17.60
C GLN A 48 1.74 -12.97 -17.86
N THR A 49 2.58 -13.35 -16.89
CA THR A 49 4.03 -13.47 -17.10
C THR A 49 4.29 -14.47 -18.24
N PRO A 50 5.39 -14.29 -19.01
CA PRO A 50 5.95 -15.39 -19.77
C PRO A 50 6.10 -16.61 -18.83
N THR A 51 5.81 -17.78 -19.37
CA THR A 51 5.93 -19.08 -18.71
C THR A 51 7.23 -19.20 -17.92
N GLU A 52 7.14 -19.75 -16.71
CA GLU A 52 8.26 -20.33 -15.96
C GLU A 52 9.10 -21.18 -16.92
N ASP A 53 10.24 -20.66 -17.35
CA ASP A 53 11.31 -21.43 -17.98
C ASP A 53 12.35 -21.67 -16.89
N GLU A 54 12.59 -22.93 -16.60
CA GLU A 54 13.59 -23.40 -15.65
C GLU A 54 14.97 -22.92 -16.12
N GLY A 55 15.57 -22.00 -15.37
CA GLY A 55 16.90 -21.46 -15.62
C GLY A 55 17.63 -21.26 -14.30
N ASP A 56 18.23 -22.35 -13.85
CA ASP A 56 19.27 -22.44 -12.82
C ASP A 56 20.34 -21.35 -13.04
N ASP A 57 20.57 -20.50 -12.03
CA ASP A 57 21.86 -19.86 -11.78
C ASP A 57 21.86 -19.35 -10.32
N GLU A 58 22.47 -20.16 -9.46
CA GLU A 58 22.92 -19.79 -8.12
C GLU A 58 24.02 -18.73 -8.23
N GLU A 59 23.72 -17.47 -7.89
CA GLU A 59 24.76 -16.52 -7.48
C GLU A 59 24.44 -15.99 -6.08
N GLU A 60 25.12 -16.58 -5.09
CA GLU A 60 25.24 -16.04 -3.74
C GLU A 60 25.98 -14.69 -3.82
N GLN A 61 25.31 -13.60 -3.46
CA GLN A 61 25.96 -12.34 -3.12
C GLN A 61 25.76 -12.07 -1.64
N GLU A 62 26.87 -12.08 -0.91
CA GLU A 62 26.95 -11.73 0.50
C GLU A 62 26.56 -10.26 0.69
N ALA A 63 25.57 -10.00 1.54
CA ALA A 63 25.24 -8.66 1.98
C ALA A 63 26.19 -8.28 3.13
N GLU A 64 27.01 -7.24 2.91
CA GLU A 64 27.78 -6.59 3.97
C GLU A 64 26.88 -5.57 4.67
N ASP A 65 26.79 -5.68 6.00
CA ASP A 65 26.15 -4.72 6.91
C ASP A 65 26.81 -3.34 6.79
N GLU A 66 26.03 -2.31 6.47
CA GLU A 66 26.38 -0.93 6.81
C GLU A 66 25.17 -0.25 7.46
N GLU A 67 25.25 -0.09 8.79
CA GLU A 67 24.39 0.81 9.55
C GLU A 67 24.86 2.25 9.32
N GLU A 68 23.99 3.13 8.84
CA GLU A 68 24.15 4.58 9.02
C GLU A 68 22.84 5.21 9.51
N GLU A 69 22.89 5.61 10.77
CA GLU A 69 21.97 6.54 11.44
C GLU A 69 22.40 7.97 11.11
N GLU A 70 21.56 8.80 10.48
CA GLU A 70 21.65 10.26 10.61
C GLU A 70 20.26 10.91 10.57
N ASP A 71 19.80 11.36 11.75
CA ASP A 71 18.88 12.48 11.94
C ASP A 71 19.55 13.78 11.45
N GLU A 72 18.96 14.52 10.51
CA GLU A 72 19.05 16.00 10.51
C GLU A 72 17.80 16.67 9.91
N GLU A 73 17.14 17.48 10.74
CA GLU A 73 16.12 18.46 10.38
C GLU A 73 16.77 19.68 9.71
N ALA A 74 16.36 20.04 8.49
CA ALA A 74 16.65 21.36 7.92
C ALA A 74 15.65 21.80 6.83
N ASP A 75 14.81 22.78 7.17
CA ASP A 75 14.09 23.63 6.23
C ASP A 75 15.06 24.38 5.29
N GLY A 76 14.88 24.24 3.97
CA GLY A 76 15.56 25.04 2.96
C GLY A 76 14.98 24.82 1.56
N ASP A 77 14.21 25.80 1.07
CA ASP A 77 13.84 25.96 -0.34
C ASP A 77 15.11 25.98 -1.21
N ASP A 78 15.21 25.08 -2.19
CA ASP A 78 15.98 25.29 -3.42
C ASP A 78 15.28 24.60 -4.59
N ASP A 79 14.83 25.43 -5.55
CA ASP A 79 14.38 25.03 -6.88
C ASP A 79 15.58 24.48 -7.67
N ASP A 80 15.60 23.17 -7.97
CA ASP A 80 16.44 22.62 -9.03
C ASP A 80 15.60 21.72 -9.95
N ASP A 81 15.43 22.19 -11.19
CA ASP A 81 14.93 21.45 -12.35
C ASP A 81 15.91 20.30 -12.67
N ASP A 82 15.61 19.08 -12.24
CA ASP A 82 16.28 17.85 -12.70
C ASP A 82 15.33 17.00 -13.58
N GLU A 83 15.14 17.44 -14.83
CA GLU A 83 14.80 16.52 -15.92
C GLU A 83 15.99 15.59 -16.16
N ASN A 84 15.92 14.32 -15.71
CA ASN A 84 16.28 13.08 -16.44
C ASN A 84 16.59 11.92 -15.47
N GLY A 85 15.88 10.79 -15.60
CA GLY A 85 16.36 9.52 -15.04
C GLY A 85 15.39 8.34 -14.94
N ALA A 86 14.09 8.50 -15.16
CA ALA A 86 13.12 7.44 -14.85
C ALA A 86 12.79 6.47 -16.01
N GLU A 87 13.75 6.11 -16.86
CA GLU A 87 13.48 5.24 -18.03
C GLU A 87 13.99 3.79 -17.90
N ASP A 88 14.67 3.39 -16.82
CA ASP A 88 15.23 2.03 -16.72
C ASP A 88 14.87 1.27 -15.42
N SER A 89 13.70 1.57 -14.83
CA SER A 89 13.13 0.70 -13.80
C SER A 89 12.42 -0.50 -14.46
N PRO A 90 12.70 -1.75 -14.04
CA PRO A 90 11.99 -2.92 -14.53
C PRO A 90 10.52 -2.83 -14.12
N GLY A 91 9.68 -2.30 -15.01
CA GLY A 91 8.28 -1.97 -14.71
C GLY A 91 7.71 -0.74 -15.41
N ALA A 92 8.56 0.06 -16.10
CA ALA A 92 8.11 1.25 -16.82
C ALA A 92 6.95 0.94 -17.80
N GLY A 93 5.76 1.47 -17.52
CA GLY A 93 4.55 1.28 -18.31
C GLY A 93 3.65 0.11 -17.90
N MET A 94 4.00 -0.64 -16.84
CA MET A 94 3.12 -1.64 -16.25
C MET A 94 2.04 -1.01 -15.40
N LYS A 95 0.82 -1.55 -15.46
CA LYS A 95 -0.24 -1.19 -14.51
C LYS A 95 -0.13 -2.03 -13.24
N LEU A 96 -0.07 -1.35 -12.10
CA LEU A 96 -0.06 -1.96 -10.77
C LEU A 96 -1.48 -2.12 -10.22
N ALA A 97 -1.63 -3.04 -9.28
CA ALA A 97 -2.79 -3.08 -8.39
C ALA A 97 -2.47 -2.28 -7.13
N ALA A 98 -3.48 -1.70 -6.50
CA ALA A 98 -3.29 -0.86 -5.33
C ALA A 98 -4.36 -1.09 -4.27
N CYS A 99 -4.03 -0.75 -3.03
CA CYS A 99 -4.95 -0.68 -1.91
C CYS A 99 -4.67 0.60 -1.12
N ALA A 100 -5.73 1.17 -0.55
CA ALA A 100 -5.64 2.24 0.42
C ALA A 100 -6.60 1.97 1.57
N VAL A 101 -6.20 2.32 2.79
CA VAL A 101 -7.02 2.34 3.99
C VAL A 101 -6.94 3.74 4.57
N ASP A 102 -8.11 4.29 4.87
CA ASP A 102 -8.26 5.62 5.43
C ASP A 102 -8.90 5.52 6.82
N PHE A 103 -8.26 6.18 7.79
CA PHE A 103 -8.79 6.35 9.13
C PHE A 103 -9.28 7.77 9.28
N ASN A 104 -10.54 7.93 9.67
CA ASN A 104 -11.14 9.24 9.95
C ASN A 104 -10.71 9.77 11.34
N VAL A 105 -9.40 9.85 11.54
CA VAL A 105 -8.70 10.47 12.66
C VAL A 105 -7.39 11.02 12.12
N GLY A 106 -7.00 12.22 12.54
CA GLY A 106 -5.75 12.87 12.14
C GLY A 106 -5.20 13.71 13.28
N PHE A 107 -4.24 14.59 13.01
CA PHE A 107 -3.50 15.30 14.07
C PHE A 107 -4.36 16.27 14.92
N PHE A 108 -5.59 16.64 14.50
CA PHE A 108 -6.51 17.37 15.40
C PHE A 108 -6.92 16.56 16.63
N ALA A 109 -6.84 15.22 16.56
CA ALA A 109 -7.11 14.34 17.70
C ALA A 109 -5.97 14.35 18.74
N ASP A 110 -4.77 14.80 18.37
CA ASP A 110 -3.59 14.82 19.26
C ASP A 110 -3.80 15.69 20.50
N GLN A 111 -4.62 16.74 20.38
CA GLN A 111 -4.96 17.59 21.52
C GLN A 111 -5.61 16.82 22.67
N ALA A 112 -6.34 15.74 22.37
CA ALA A 112 -6.98 14.90 23.37
C ALA A 112 -5.98 13.99 24.11
N SER A 113 -4.87 13.62 23.45
CA SER A 113 -3.81 12.80 24.04
C SER A 113 -2.85 13.65 24.90
N GLY A 114 -2.73 14.94 24.59
CA GLY A 114 -1.74 15.84 25.20
C GLY A 114 -0.34 15.73 24.58
N PHE A 115 -0.20 14.99 23.48
CA PHE A 115 1.04 14.77 22.75
C PHE A 115 0.85 15.19 21.29
N GLU A 116 1.35 16.37 20.94
CA GLU A 116 1.36 16.85 19.55
C GLU A 116 2.26 15.95 18.68
N GLY A 117 1.77 15.58 17.50
CA GLY A 117 2.49 14.73 16.56
C GLY A 117 2.30 13.23 16.80
N ILE A 118 1.51 12.80 17.79
CA ILE A 118 1.33 11.37 18.08
C ILE A 118 0.64 10.62 16.94
N SER A 119 -0.29 11.27 16.21
CA SER A 119 -0.92 10.63 15.05
C SER A 119 0.09 10.38 13.93
N HIS A 120 0.95 11.36 13.63
CA HIS A 120 2.02 11.21 12.64
C HIS A 120 3.08 10.19 13.12
N PHE A 121 3.44 10.20 14.40
CA PHE A 121 4.34 9.19 14.94
C PHE A 121 3.76 7.77 14.82
N LEU A 122 2.47 7.59 15.11
CA LEU A 122 1.80 6.30 14.96
C LEU A 122 1.77 5.86 13.48
N GLU A 123 1.62 6.79 12.54
CA GLU A 123 1.72 6.49 11.11
C GLU A 123 3.03 5.78 10.75
N HIS A 124 4.17 6.31 11.19
CA HIS A 124 5.48 5.67 10.98
C HIS A 124 5.57 4.32 11.69
N MET A 125 5.12 4.25 12.94
CA MET A 125 5.24 3.03 13.75
C MET A 125 4.42 1.85 13.22
N VAL A 126 3.34 2.11 12.49
CA VAL A 126 2.49 1.05 11.90
C VAL A 126 3.25 0.23 10.85
N PHE A 127 4.30 0.78 10.22
CA PHE A 127 5.11 0.04 9.24
C PHE A 127 6.18 -0.86 9.87
N MET A 128 6.51 -0.66 11.16
CA MET A 128 7.62 -1.32 11.85
C MET A 128 7.36 -2.79 12.21
N GLY A 129 6.33 -3.42 11.64
CA GLY A 129 6.02 -4.83 11.84
C GLY A 129 4.63 -5.08 12.39
N SER A 130 4.29 -6.37 12.49
CA SER A 130 3.09 -6.87 13.16
C SER A 130 3.37 -8.23 13.78
N GLU A 131 2.47 -8.73 14.62
CA GLU A 131 2.59 -10.07 15.23
C GLU A 131 2.79 -11.19 14.18
N LYS A 132 2.16 -11.08 13.02
CA LYS A 132 2.28 -12.04 11.92
C LYS A 132 3.54 -11.82 11.07
N TYR A 133 3.96 -10.57 10.92
CA TYR A 133 5.10 -10.14 10.12
C TYR A 133 6.00 -9.19 10.95
N PRO A 134 6.86 -9.72 11.83
CA PRO A 134 7.56 -8.92 12.85
C PRO A 134 8.79 -8.17 12.34
N GLY A 135 9.13 -8.26 11.05
CA GLY A 135 10.28 -7.56 10.50
C GLY A 135 9.95 -6.09 10.22
N GLU A 136 10.81 -5.18 10.68
CA GLU A 136 10.61 -3.73 10.59
C GLU A 136 10.44 -3.25 9.14
N ASN A 137 11.25 -3.76 8.22
CA ASN A 137 11.19 -3.41 6.79
C ASN A 137 10.53 -4.50 5.93
N HIS A 138 9.75 -5.41 6.55
CA HIS A 138 9.27 -6.59 5.83
C HIS A 138 8.42 -6.24 4.60
N PHE A 139 7.52 -5.27 4.70
CA PHE A 139 6.62 -4.93 3.61
C PHE A 139 7.29 -4.10 2.52
N SER A 140 8.13 -3.12 2.87
CA SER A 140 8.93 -2.35 1.93
C SER A 140 9.88 -3.26 1.11
N ASP A 141 10.59 -4.16 1.78
CA ASP A 141 11.46 -5.16 1.14
C ASP A 141 10.66 -6.07 0.21
N TRP A 142 9.48 -6.54 0.66
CA TRP A 142 8.60 -7.36 -0.15
C TRP A 142 8.07 -6.59 -1.37
N LEU A 143 7.66 -5.33 -1.22
CA LEU A 143 7.15 -4.53 -2.33
C LEU A 143 8.21 -4.23 -3.38
N SER A 144 9.45 -3.96 -2.97
CA SER A 144 10.57 -3.72 -3.89
C SER A 144 10.78 -4.91 -4.85
N GLN A 145 10.59 -6.13 -4.35
CA GLN A 145 10.69 -7.37 -5.12
C GLN A 145 9.46 -7.61 -6.04
N HIS A 146 8.38 -6.88 -5.82
CA HIS A 146 7.10 -7.02 -6.53
C HIS A 146 6.68 -5.74 -7.29
N TRP A 147 7.66 -4.90 -7.64
CA TRP A 147 7.49 -3.65 -8.40
C TRP A 147 6.48 -2.70 -7.77
N GLY A 148 6.45 -2.70 -6.44
CA GLY A 148 5.53 -1.95 -5.63
C GLY A 148 6.21 -0.85 -4.85
N SER A 149 5.37 -0.01 -4.25
CA SER A 149 5.77 1.01 -3.28
C SER A 149 4.64 1.24 -2.29
N GLU A 150 4.96 1.78 -1.13
CA GLU A 150 4.03 2.13 -0.07
C GLU A 150 4.28 3.56 0.39
N ASN A 151 3.24 4.18 0.94
CA ASN A 151 3.37 5.43 1.64
C ASN A 151 2.15 5.65 2.54
N ALA A 152 2.22 6.68 3.39
CA ALA A 152 1.11 7.13 4.19
C ALA A 152 1.14 8.66 4.34
N CYS A 153 0.05 9.19 4.87
CA CYS A 153 -0.07 10.61 5.14
C CYS A 153 -1.03 10.85 6.31
N THR A 154 -0.58 11.62 7.29
CA THR A 154 -1.41 12.15 8.37
C THR A 154 -1.80 13.60 8.10
N ASP A 155 -3.07 13.83 7.80
CA ASP A 155 -3.70 15.15 7.72
C ASP A 155 -4.39 15.50 9.05
N SER A 156 -5.05 16.64 9.07
CA SER A 156 -5.80 17.22 10.19
C SER A 156 -6.86 16.30 10.77
N GLU A 157 -7.65 15.64 9.91
CA GLU A 157 -8.78 14.79 10.34
C GLU A 157 -8.69 13.34 9.83
N GLN A 158 -7.67 13.02 9.03
CA GLN A 158 -7.52 11.72 8.39
C GLN A 158 -6.07 11.25 8.41
N THR A 159 -5.87 9.93 8.51
CA THR A 159 -4.60 9.26 8.26
C THR A 159 -4.84 8.18 7.22
N THR A 160 -4.17 8.28 6.08
CA THR A 160 -4.32 7.36 4.95
C THR A 160 -3.03 6.57 4.75
N TYR A 161 -3.15 5.26 4.60
CA TYR A 161 -2.06 4.34 4.24
C TYR A 161 -2.39 3.70 2.91
N TYR A 162 -1.39 3.52 2.04
CA TYR A 162 -1.62 2.90 0.74
C TYR A 162 -0.37 2.22 0.21
N PHE A 163 -0.60 1.25 -0.67
CA PHE A 163 0.46 0.60 -1.41
C PHE A 163 0.00 0.25 -2.82
N GLU A 164 0.97 0.03 -3.70
CA GLU A 164 0.80 -0.56 -5.01
C GLU A 164 1.77 -1.72 -5.20
N CYS A 165 1.39 -2.72 -5.99
CA CYS A 165 2.24 -3.85 -6.32
C CYS A 165 1.82 -4.53 -7.63
N HIS A 166 2.62 -5.47 -8.09
CA HIS A 166 2.27 -6.32 -9.23
C HIS A 166 0.90 -7.02 -9.00
N PRO A 167 -0.08 -6.96 -9.94
CA PRO A 167 -1.46 -7.40 -9.70
C PRO A 167 -1.64 -8.86 -9.24
N LYS A 168 -0.73 -9.75 -9.62
CA LYS A 168 -0.72 -11.16 -9.15
C LYS A 168 -0.51 -11.31 -7.65
N HIS A 169 0.16 -10.34 -7.02
CA HIS A 169 0.55 -10.39 -5.61
C HIS A 169 -0.36 -9.55 -4.71
N LEU A 170 -1.41 -8.92 -5.26
CA LEU A 170 -2.33 -8.08 -4.48
C LEU A 170 -2.92 -8.82 -3.26
N ALA A 171 -3.25 -10.11 -3.40
CA ALA A 171 -3.82 -10.87 -2.29
C ALA A 171 -2.84 -11.06 -1.12
N GLU A 172 -1.56 -11.27 -1.42
CA GLU A 172 -0.49 -11.42 -0.44
C GLU A 172 -0.13 -10.06 0.17
N GLY A 173 0.01 -9.02 -0.66
CA GLY A 173 0.25 -7.65 -0.19
C GLY A 173 -0.87 -7.16 0.73
N LEU A 174 -2.14 -7.47 0.43
CA LEU A 174 -3.27 -7.17 1.31
C LEU A 174 -3.20 -7.91 2.65
N ASP A 175 -2.70 -9.14 2.68
CA ASP A 175 -2.57 -9.94 3.89
C ASP A 175 -1.49 -9.35 4.83
N ILE A 176 -0.33 -8.97 4.26
CA ILE A 176 0.74 -8.25 4.99
C ILE A 176 0.22 -6.90 5.50
N PHE A 177 -0.29 -6.06 4.59
CA PHE A 177 -0.79 -4.73 4.89
C PHE A 177 -1.91 -4.73 5.94
N SER A 178 -2.81 -5.71 5.92
CA SER A 178 -3.86 -5.82 6.93
C SER A 178 -3.33 -6.18 8.32
N GLY A 179 -2.17 -6.83 8.42
CA GLY A 179 -1.54 -7.21 9.68
C GLY A 179 -1.20 -6.00 10.55
N TYR A 180 -0.72 -4.93 9.91
CA TYR A 180 -0.34 -3.67 10.55
C TYR A 180 -1.50 -2.96 11.28
N PHE A 181 -2.74 -3.23 10.89
CA PHE A 181 -3.93 -2.62 11.54
C PHE A 181 -4.61 -3.55 12.55
N LEU A 182 -4.17 -4.81 12.65
CA LEU A 182 -4.75 -5.81 13.54
C LEU A 182 -3.94 -5.98 14.83
N SER A 183 -2.62 -6.15 14.68
CA SER A 183 -1.68 -6.36 15.78
C SER A 183 -0.30 -5.78 15.43
N PRO A 184 -0.15 -4.45 15.33
CA PRO A 184 1.16 -3.80 15.18
C PRO A 184 2.03 -4.01 16.42
#